data_AF-A0ABD0KVP3-F1
#
_entry.id   AF-A0ABD0KVP3-F1
#
_cell.length_a   1.000
_cell.length_b   1.000
_cell.length_c   1.000
_cell.angle_alpha   90.00
_cell.angle_beta   90.00
_cell.angle_gamma   90.00
#
_symmetry.space_group_name_H-M   'P 1'
#
loop_
_entity.id
_entity.type
_entity.pdbx_description
1 polymer ?
#
loop_
_entity_poly.entity_id
_entity_poly.type
_entity_poly.pdbx_seq_one_letter_code
_entity_poly.pdbx_strand_id
1 'polypeptide(L)'
;MSSVASKKKQTPGSSTVEELDEVLAVIPVPDFAPLVLSQVQQSSGTGSGTQTLTQFIQQLQSLHPGKRVAVAVLGLDKYYSDQKLSAKRKHREEVTGQKAKGARKGHSQLETAVTRFQVEEAVVSAQLQTGCCCHLVDNAQEVAELVKTFTKATIDKPNKKDRFDSVFTFLEEGGTGVKCEKDGKGLLKVWRLQLQQLHNLGPEMAAAIAAEYPSPLALMQAYADYPNPAEAWKVTENIVVRRGAGVLETGRRVGQQLSRRIHTLMTSTDPDKLVK
;
A
#
# COMPACT_ATOMS: atom_id res chain seq x y z
N MET A 1 19.85 -57.16 23.49
CA MET A 1 19.26 -56.11 24.34
C MET A 1 18.46 -55.19 23.45
N SER A 2 17.13 -55.29 23.55
CA SER A 2 16.14 -54.45 22.88
C SER A 2 16.16 -53.01 23.40
N SER A 3 15.75 -52.04 22.58
CA SER A 3 14.61 -51.13 22.86
C SER A 3 14.57 -50.05 21.76
N VAL A 4 13.84 -50.28 20.67
CA VAL A 4 12.45 -49.81 20.40
C VAL A 4 12.37 -48.30 20.12
N ALA A 5 12.19 -48.01 18.83
CA ALA A 5 11.72 -46.73 18.32
C ALA A 5 10.27 -46.47 18.77
N SER A 6 10.07 -45.46 19.62
CA SER A 6 8.74 -45.00 20.00
C SER A 6 8.16 -44.07 18.93
N LYS A 7 7.36 -44.68 18.06
CA LYS A 7 6.46 -44.04 17.11
C LYS A 7 5.38 -43.29 17.92
N LYS A 8 5.48 -41.96 18.01
CA LYS A 8 4.46 -41.14 18.68
C LYS A 8 3.22 -41.08 17.77
N LYS A 9 2.18 -41.77 18.24
CA LYS A 9 0.86 -41.95 17.64
C LYS A 9 0.19 -40.58 17.51
N GLN A 10 -0.04 -40.11 16.27
CA GLN A 10 -0.93 -38.97 16.01
C GLN A 10 -2.36 -39.37 16.39
N THR A 11 -2.92 -38.71 17.39
CA THR A 11 -4.35 -38.70 17.69
C THR A 11 -5.07 -37.83 16.67
N PRO A 12 -6.13 -38.31 15.99
CA PRO A 12 -6.92 -37.49 15.09
C PRO A 12 -7.92 -36.69 15.94
N GLY A 13 -7.84 -35.35 15.90
CA GLY A 13 -8.87 -34.51 16.52
C GLY A 13 -8.42 -33.31 17.36
N SER A 14 -7.21 -32.78 17.16
CA SER A 14 -6.88 -31.42 17.62
C SER A 14 -6.38 -30.64 16.41
N SER A 15 -7.27 -29.91 15.75
CA SER A 15 -6.84 -28.82 14.90
C SER A 15 -6.23 -27.77 15.83
N THR A 16 -4.91 -27.83 16.05
CA THR A 16 -4.15 -26.70 16.54
C THR A 16 -4.38 -25.57 15.56
N VAL A 17 -5.29 -24.65 15.90
CA VAL A 17 -5.43 -23.39 15.20
C VAL A 17 -4.08 -22.70 15.36
N GLU A 18 -3.35 -22.54 14.26
CA GLU A 18 -2.12 -21.75 14.28
C GLU A 18 -2.49 -20.35 14.76
N GLU A 19 -2.00 -20.00 15.94
CA GLU A 19 -2.29 -18.71 16.53
C GLU A 19 -1.51 -17.66 15.74
N LEU A 20 -2.24 -16.72 15.14
CA LEU A 20 -1.64 -15.71 14.27
C LEU A 20 -0.79 -14.73 15.10
N ASP A 21 0.28 -14.24 14.47
CA ASP A 21 1.23 -13.28 15.07
C ASP A 21 0.66 -11.86 15.15
N GLU A 22 -0.54 -11.60 14.61
CA GLU A 22 -1.18 -10.29 14.59
C GLU A 22 -2.39 -10.21 15.51
N VAL A 23 -2.55 -9.07 16.21
CA VAL A 23 -3.69 -8.77 17.08
C VAL A 23 -4.30 -7.45 16.63
N LEU A 24 -5.60 -7.46 16.31
CA LEU A 24 -6.37 -6.26 16.02
C LEU A 24 -7.32 -5.96 17.18
N ALA A 25 -7.05 -4.90 17.93
CA ALA A 25 -7.91 -4.44 19.02
C ALA A 25 -8.87 -3.34 18.51
N VAL A 26 -10.16 -3.47 18.79
CA VAL A 26 -11.16 -2.45 18.42
C VAL A 26 -11.52 -1.64 19.66
N ILE A 27 -11.35 -0.32 19.60
CA ILE A 27 -11.67 0.61 20.68
C ILE A 27 -12.77 1.60 20.23
N PRO A 28 -13.92 1.65 20.91
CA PRO A 28 -14.93 2.68 20.67
C PRO A 28 -14.45 4.07 21.06
N VAL A 29 -14.94 5.12 20.38
CA VAL A 29 -14.59 6.52 20.71
C VAL A 29 -14.81 6.91 22.18
N PRO A 30 -15.87 6.47 22.88
CA PRO A 30 -16.05 6.78 24.30
C PRO A 30 -14.87 6.37 25.20
N ASP A 31 -14.21 5.26 24.87
CA ASP A 31 -13.05 4.76 25.63
C ASP A 31 -11.75 5.38 25.10
N PHE A 32 -11.70 5.72 23.82
CA PHE A 32 -10.54 6.32 23.16
C PHE A 32 -10.35 7.82 23.49
N ALA A 33 -11.43 8.60 23.54
CA ALA A 33 -11.37 10.05 23.73
C ALA A 33 -10.68 10.47 25.06
N PRO A 34 -10.91 9.81 26.21
CA PRO A 34 -10.19 10.09 27.44
C PRO A 34 -8.68 9.80 27.36
N LEU A 35 -8.28 8.76 26.62
CA LEU A 35 -6.87 8.41 26.43
C LEU A 35 -6.14 9.51 25.66
N VAL A 36 -6.79 10.07 24.63
CA VAL A 36 -6.25 11.19 23.85
C VAL A 36 -6.12 12.45 24.70
N LEU A 37 -7.14 12.81 25.48
CA LEU A 37 -7.03 13.97 26.37
C LEU A 37 -5.91 13.83 27.39
N SER A 38 -5.78 12.64 27.99
CA SER A 38 -4.70 12.36 28.95
C SER A 38 -3.32 12.51 28.30
N GLN A 39 -3.17 12.09 27.05
CA GLN A 39 -1.94 12.22 26.28
C GLN A 39 -1.57 13.68 25.99
N VAL A 40 -2.56 14.49 25.59
CA VAL A 40 -2.37 15.94 25.33
C VAL A 40 -2.08 16.71 26.62
N GLN A 41 -2.71 16.34 27.73
CA GLN A 41 -2.42 16.90 29.05
C GLN A 41 -1.00 16.56 29.52
N GLN A 42 -0.54 15.33 29.24
CA GLN A 42 0.82 14.91 29.57
C GLN A 42 1.88 15.68 28.77
N SER A 43 1.66 15.94 27.46
CA SER A 43 2.57 16.77 26.67
C SER A 43 2.58 18.24 27.12
N SER A 44 1.48 18.72 27.71
CA SER A 44 1.33 20.10 28.21
C SER A 44 1.82 20.29 29.66
N GLY A 45 2.33 19.24 30.32
CA GLY A 45 2.84 19.31 31.70
C GLY A 45 1.77 19.33 32.79
N THR A 46 0.48 19.18 32.44
CA THR A 46 -0.67 19.14 33.36
C THR A 46 -1.19 17.71 33.51
N GLY A 47 -0.30 16.78 33.84
CA GLY A 47 -0.59 15.35 33.85
C GLY A 47 -1.77 14.98 34.75
N SER A 48 -2.85 14.47 34.15
CA SER A 48 -3.87 13.68 34.84
C SER A 48 -3.33 12.27 35.07
N GLY A 49 -3.57 11.66 36.24
CA GLY A 49 -3.16 10.28 36.57
C GLY A 49 -3.90 9.18 35.79
N THR A 50 -4.54 9.55 34.68
CA THR A 50 -5.29 8.66 33.78
C THR A 50 -4.38 8.08 32.70
N GLN A 51 -4.69 6.86 32.27
CA GLN A 51 -3.91 6.14 31.26
C GLN A 51 -3.90 6.91 29.93
N THR A 52 -2.73 7.04 29.30
CA THR A 52 -2.61 7.66 27.96
C THR A 52 -2.79 6.63 26.84
N LEU A 53 -3.02 7.09 25.60
CA LEU A 53 -3.15 6.21 24.45
C LEU A 53 -1.88 5.36 24.24
N THR A 54 -0.69 5.96 24.40
CA THR A 54 0.58 5.22 24.38
C THR A 54 0.60 4.13 25.45
N GLN A 55 0.26 4.45 26.71
CA GLN A 55 0.29 3.49 27.81
C GLN A 55 -0.72 2.35 27.60
N PHE A 56 -1.89 2.66 27.05
CA PHE A 56 -2.89 1.66 26.66
C PHE A 56 -2.34 0.69 25.61
N ILE A 57 -1.69 1.21 24.56
CA ILE A 57 -1.06 0.37 23.52
C ILE A 57 0.08 -0.47 24.11
N GLN A 58 0.92 0.11 24.97
CA GLN A 58 2.01 -0.63 25.62
C GLN A 58 1.47 -1.76 26.51
N GLN A 59 0.35 -1.54 27.19
CA GLN A 59 -0.34 -2.59 27.94
C GLN A 59 -0.85 -3.70 27.02
N LEU A 60 -1.45 -3.36 25.87
CA LEU A 60 -1.87 -4.36 24.87
C LEU A 60 -0.68 -5.16 24.33
N GLN A 61 0.46 -4.51 24.10
CA GLN A 61 1.69 -5.17 23.67
C GLN A 61 2.26 -6.10 24.74
N SER A 62 2.18 -5.73 26.03
CA SER A 62 2.65 -6.58 27.13
C SER A 62 1.72 -7.78 27.40
N LEU A 63 0.41 -7.62 27.14
CA LEU A 63 -0.58 -8.71 27.17
C LEU A 63 -0.36 -9.75 26.06
N HIS A 64 0.22 -9.33 24.93
CA HIS A 64 0.46 -10.18 23.76
C HIS A 64 1.93 -10.16 23.33
N PRO A 65 2.85 -10.72 24.15
CA PRO A 65 4.27 -10.70 23.86
C PRO A 65 4.58 -11.45 22.56
N GLY A 66 5.41 -10.85 21.70
CA GLY A 66 5.80 -11.43 20.41
C GLY A 66 4.79 -11.21 19.28
N LYS A 67 3.61 -10.66 19.55
CA LYS A 67 2.60 -10.36 18.52
C LYS A 67 2.63 -8.89 18.09
N ARG A 68 2.27 -8.65 16.84
CA ARG A 68 2.09 -7.31 16.27
C ARG A 68 0.68 -6.80 16.58
N VAL A 69 0.58 -5.80 17.44
CA VAL A 69 -0.68 -5.15 17.79
C VAL A 69 -1.00 -4.04 16.78
N ALA A 70 -2.26 -3.98 16.36
CA ALA A 70 -2.88 -2.88 15.65
C ALA A 70 -4.18 -2.49 16.35
N VAL A 71 -4.54 -1.20 16.31
CA VAL A 71 -5.76 -0.68 16.97
C VAL A 71 -6.70 -0.11 15.92
N ALA A 72 -8.00 -0.39 16.02
CA ALA A 72 -9.04 0.22 15.22
C ALA A 72 -9.94 1.08 16.11
N VAL A 73 -10.01 2.39 15.83
CA VAL A 73 -10.83 3.35 16.58
C VAL A 73 -12.17 3.51 15.88
N LEU A 74 -13.27 3.13 16.54
CA LEU A 74 -14.60 3.09 15.95
C LEU A 74 -15.47 4.30 16.30
N GLY A 75 -15.86 5.08 15.29
CA GLY A 75 -16.97 6.02 15.33
C GLY A 75 -16.61 7.50 15.46
N LEU A 76 -15.44 7.92 14.98
CA LEU A 76 -14.98 9.32 15.11
C LEU A 76 -15.87 10.31 14.35
N ASP A 77 -16.34 9.99 13.15
CA ASP A 77 -17.19 10.93 12.41
C ASP A 77 -18.58 11.09 13.02
N LYS A 78 -19.15 10.02 13.58
CA LYS A 78 -20.40 10.10 14.36
C LYS A 78 -20.19 10.98 15.59
N TYR A 79 -19.09 10.78 16.30
CA TYR A 79 -18.71 11.60 17.45
C TYR A 79 -18.60 13.10 17.09
N TYR A 80 -17.89 13.45 16.00
CA TYR A 80 -17.78 14.85 15.56
C TYR A 80 -19.12 15.43 15.09
N SER A 81 -19.96 14.62 14.46
CA SER A 81 -21.30 15.04 14.03
C SER A 81 -22.19 15.35 15.24
N ASP A 82 -22.18 14.48 16.25
CA ASP A 82 -22.93 14.65 17.49
C ASP A 82 -22.43 15.84 18.31
N GLN A 83 -21.12 16.08 18.34
CA GLN A 83 -20.52 17.26 18.95
C GLN A 83 -21.00 18.56 18.28
N LYS A 84 -20.99 18.62 16.94
CA LYS A 84 -21.49 19.78 16.17
C LYS A 84 -22.98 20.01 16.40
N LEU A 85 -23.79 18.95 16.42
CA LEU A 85 -25.23 19.03 16.70
C LEU A 85 -25.48 19.54 18.12
N SER A 86 -24.70 19.07 19.09
CA SER A 86 -24.78 19.51 20.48
C SER A 86 -24.40 20.97 20.65
N ALA A 87 -23.34 21.43 19.97
CA ALA A 87 -22.92 22.84 19.98
C ALA A 87 -24.00 23.76 19.39
N LYS A 88 -24.62 23.37 18.26
CA LYS A 88 -25.74 24.11 17.65
C LYS A 88 -26.96 24.19 18.58
N ARG A 89 -27.27 23.10 19.30
CA ARG A 89 -28.37 23.07 20.28
C ARG A 89 -28.09 24.01 21.44
N LYS A 90 -26.89 23.97 22.02
CA LYS A 90 -26.48 24.89 23.11
C LYS A 90 -26.58 26.35 22.68
N HIS A 91 -26.06 26.70 21.51
CA HIS A 91 -26.14 28.06 20.99
C HIS A 91 -27.59 28.51 20.76
N ARG A 92 -28.45 27.64 20.22
CA ARG A 92 -29.88 27.95 20.07
C ARG A 92 -30.58 28.16 21.41
N GLU A 93 -30.29 27.33 22.40
CA GLU A 93 -30.86 27.46 23.75
C GLU A 93 -30.43 28.76 24.43
N GLU A 94 -29.17 29.18 24.25
CA GLU A 94 -28.63 30.44 24.77
C GLU A 94 -29.26 31.67 24.10
N VAL A 95 -29.48 31.63 22.79
CA VAL A 95 -30.08 32.76 22.04
C VAL A 95 -31.60 32.86 22.21
N THR A 96 -32.30 31.73 22.33
CA THR A 96 -33.78 31.70 22.34
C THR A 96 -34.41 31.49 23.71
N GLY A 97 -33.61 31.12 24.73
CA GLY A 97 -34.09 30.82 26.10
C GLY A 97 -35.03 29.61 26.22
N GLN A 98 -35.36 28.93 25.11
CA GLN A 98 -36.22 27.77 25.10
C GLN A 98 -35.39 26.49 25.17
N LYS A 99 -35.46 25.78 26.31
CA LYS A 99 -34.90 24.42 26.43
C LYS A 99 -35.56 23.51 25.39
N ALA A 100 -34.77 22.81 24.59
CA ALA A 100 -35.30 21.88 23.60
C ALA A 100 -36.09 20.76 24.30
N LYS A 101 -37.40 20.64 24.02
CA LYS A 101 -38.25 19.54 24.49
C LYS A 101 -37.76 18.24 23.85
N GLY A 102 -37.05 17.41 24.62
CA GLY A 102 -36.56 16.11 24.16
C GLY A 102 -35.16 15.69 24.62
N ALA A 103 -34.54 16.42 25.56
CA ALA A 103 -33.27 16.00 26.15
C ALA A 103 -33.45 14.70 26.97
N ARG A 104 -33.33 13.54 26.31
CA ARG A 104 -32.99 12.29 27.00
C ARG A 104 -31.70 12.55 27.76
N LYS A 105 -31.75 12.30 29.07
CA LYS A 105 -30.65 12.41 30.04
C LYS A 105 -29.62 11.30 29.73
N GLY A 106 -28.98 11.38 28.57
CA GLY A 106 -27.84 10.56 28.20
C GLY A 106 -26.63 11.14 28.91
N HIS A 107 -26.02 10.33 29.75
CA HIS A 107 -24.78 10.57 30.49
C HIS A 107 -23.80 11.51 29.76
N SER A 108 -23.32 12.53 30.48
CA SER A 108 -22.09 13.34 30.32
C SER A 108 -21.07 13.01 29.20
N GLN A 109 -21.46 12.90 27.94
CA GLN A 109 -20.52 12.73 26.81
C GLN A 109 -19.82 14.04 26.39
N LEU A 110 -20.07 15.14 27.09
CA LEU A 110 -19.62 16.49 26.73
C LEU A 110 -18.40 17.00 27.51
N GLU A 111 -17.92 16.29 28.53
CA GLU A 111 -16.72 16.74 29.27
C GLU A 111 -15.40 16.38 28.57
N THR A 112 -15.44 15.47 27.59
CA THR A 112 -14.26 14.97 26.88
C THR A 112 -14.33 15.35 25.41
N ALA A 113 -14.42 16.65 25.11
CA ALA A 113 -14.44 17.16 23.74
C ALA A 113 -13.02 17.13 23.16
N VAL A 114 -12.73 16.15 22.31
CA VAL A 114 -11.43 16.02 21.62
C VAL A 114 -11.55 16.59 20.22
N THR A 115 -10.56 17.38 19.79
CA THR A 115 -10.48 17.92 18.43
C THR A 115 -9.80 16.93 17.47
N ARG A 116 -10.01 17.09 16.16
CA ARG A 116 -9.32 16.26 15.14
C ARG A 116 -7.80 16.36 15.25
N PHE A 117 -7.30 17.58 15.46
CA PHE A 117 -5.87 17.82 15.65
C PHE A 117 -5.30 17.05 16.85
N GLN A 118 -5.99 17.08 18.00
CA GLN A 118 -5.57 16.33 19.18
C GLN A 118 -5.56 14.81 18.97
N VAL A 119 -6.53 14.28 18.21
CA VAL A 119 -6.54 12.86 17.83
C VAL A 119 -5.34 12.52 16.95
N GLU A 120 -5.06 13.31 15.91
CA GLU A 120 -3.92 13.10 15.02
C GLU A 120 -2.59 13.18 15.78
N GLU A 121 -2.40 14.21 16.63
CA GLU A 121 -1.21 14.38 17.44
C GLU A 121 -0.99 13.18 18.39
N ALA A 122 -2.04 12.74 19.08
CA ALA A 122 -1.95 11.59 19.98
C ALA A 122 -1.66 10.27 19.25
N VAL A 123 -2.31 10.03 18.10
CA VAL A 123 -2.08 8.84 17.28
C VAL A 123 -0.66 8.82 16.72
N VAL A 124 -0.15 9.95 16.21
CA VAL A 124 1.22 10.06 15.70
C VAL A 124 2.23 9.86 16.82
N SER A 125 2.02 10.50 17.97
CA SER A 125 2.86 10.35 19.16
C SER A 125 2.91 8.88 19.63
N ALA A 126 1.76 8.22 19.71
CA ALA A 126 1.66 6.82 20.07
C ALA A 126 2.35 5.90 19.05
N GLN A 127 2.19 6.17 17.74
CA GLN A 127 2.84 5.40 16.68
C GLN A 127 4.37 5.52 16.74
N LEU A 128 4.92 6.72 16.99
CA LEU A 128 6.35 6.94 17.14
C LEU A 128 6.95 6.21 18.35
N GLN A 129 6.18 6.10 19.44
CA GLN A 129 6.65 5.50 20.69
C GLN A 129 6.48 3.98 20.74
N THR A 130 5.46 3.43 20.06
CA THR A 130 5.07 2.01 20.18
C THR A 130 5.20 1.22 18.87
N GLY A 131 5.34 1.89 17.73
CA GLY A 131 5.29 1.27 16.40
C GLY A 131 3.90 0.71 16.01
N CYS A 132 2.88 0.90 16.85
CA CYS A 132 1.52 0.42 16.60
C CYS A 132 0.78 1.35 15.63
N CYS A 133 0.15 0.77 14.61
CA CYS A 133 -0.74 1.51 13.71
C CYS A 133 -2.14 1.62 14.30
N CYS A 134 -2.72 2.82 14.25
CA CYS A 134 -4.12 3.06 14.59
C CYS A 134 -4.93 3.31 13.31
N HIS A 135 -5.97 2.52 13.09
CA HIS A 135 -6.92 2.66 11.97
C HIS A 135 -8.15 3.40 12.48
N LEU A 136 -8.43 4.59 11.95
CA LEU A 136 -9.64 5.33 12.27
C LEU A 136 -10.76 4.85 11.34
N VAL A 137 -11.84 4.30 11.91
CA VAL A 137 -12.98 3.71 11.17
C VAL A 137 -14.30 4.24 11.72
N ASP A 138 -15.29 4.45 10.87
CA ASP A 138 -16.49 5.19 11.26
C ASP A 138 -17.71 4.30 11.52
N ASN A 139 -17.72 3.10 10.95
CA ASN A 139 -18.85 2.19 11.03
C ASN A 139 -18.41 0.72 11.11
N ALA A 140 -19.37 -0.15 11.47
CA ALA A 140 -19.12 -1.57 11.64
C ALA A 140 -18.75 -2.28 10.32
N GLN A 141 -19.16 -1.72 9.17
CA GLN A 141 -18.81 -2.28 7.87
C GLN A 141 -17.31 -2.09 7.58
N GLU A 142 -16.76 -0.91 7.85
CA GLU A 142 -15.32 -0.64 7.72
C GLU A 142 -14.49 -1.51 8.67
N VAL A 143 -14.97 -1.75 9.90
CA VAL A 143 -14.34 -2.71 10.82
C VAL A 143 -14.32 -4.11 10.20
N ALA A 144 -15.43 -4.56 9.61
CA ALA A 144 -15.49 -5.86 8.95
C ALA A 144 -14.56 -5.95 7.73
N GLU A 145 -14.47 -4.90 6.93
CA GLU A 145 -13.53 -4.80 5.80
C GLU A 145 -12.07 -4.81 6.26
N LEU A 146 -11.77 -4.13 7.37
CA LEU A 146 -10.46 -4.13 8.00
C LEU A 146 -10.09 -5.54 8.47
N VAL A 147 -10.98 -6.21 9.22
CA VAL A 147 -10.78 -7.60 9.68
C VAL A 147 -10.56 -8.55 8.50
N LYS A 148 -11.37 -8.43 7.43
CA LYS A 148 -11.20 -9.23 6.21
C LYS A 148 -9.83 -9.02 5.58
N THR A 149 -9.39 -7.77 5.47
CA THR A 149 -8.11 -7.41 4.86
C THR A 149 -6.93 -7.90 5.71
N PHE A 150 -7.00 -7.70 7.03
CA PHE A 150 -6.02 -8.22 7.99
C PHE A 150 -5.90 -9.73 7.92
N THR A 151 -7.03 -10.45 7.98
CA THR A 151 -7.06 -11.92 7.92
C THR A 151 -6.43 -12.43 6.63
N LYS A 152 -6.80 -11.84 5.48
CA LYS A 152 -6.20 -12.19 4.19
C LYS A 152 -4.69 -11.92 4.18
N ALA A 153 -4.27 -10.74 4.64
CA ALA A 153 -2.86 -10.35 4.65
C ALA A 153 -2.01 -11.26 5.53
N THR A 154 -2.53 -11.68 6.68
CA THR A 154 -1.86 -12.62 7.58
C THR A 154 -1.74 -14.01 6.96
N ILE A 155 -2.81 -14.53 6.32
CA ILE A 155 -2.77 -15.83 5.62
C ILE A 155 -1.76 -15.80 4.45
N ASP A 156 -1.69 -14.69 3.71
CA ASP A 156 -0.79 -14.54 2.55
C ASP A 156 0.67 -14.29 2.95
N LYS A 157 0.95 -13.89 4.21
CA LYS A 157 2.28 -13.50 4.70
C LYS A 157 3.38 -14.55 4.48
N PRO A 158 3.21 -15.86 4.82
CA PRO A 158 4.23 -16.87 4.56
C PRO A 158 4.53 -17.01 3.06
N ASN A 159 3.49 -17.09 2.22
CA ASN A 159 3.63 -17.20 0.77
C ASN A 159 4.38 -16.00 0.16
N LYS A 160 4.17 -14.80 0.70
CA LYS A 160 4.90 -13.60 0.26
C LYS A 160 6.36 -13.57 0.73
N LYS A 161 6.69 -14.16 1.89
CA LYS A 161 8.05 -14.17 2.42
C LYS A 161 8.99 -14.96 1.51
N ASP A 162 8.60 -16.19 1.15
CA ASP A 162 9.36 -17.06 0.25
C ASP A 162 9.54 -16.42 -1.14
N ARG A 163 8.64 -15.50 -1.52
CA ARG A 163 8.72 -14.76 -2.78
C ARG A 163 9.70 -13.58 -2.74
N PHE A 164 9.88 -12.89 -1.63
CA PHE A 164 10.93 -11.87 -1.53
C PHE A 164 12.33 -12.47 -1.60
N ASP A 165 12.46 -13.77 -1.31
CA ASP A 165 13.67 -14.56 -1.51
C ASP A 165 13.81 -15.11 -2.95
N SER A 166 12.88 -14.76 -3.87
CA SER A 166 12.95 -15.13 -5.29
C SER A 166 14.11 -14.45 -6.01
N VAL A 167 14.67 -15.14 -7.01
CA VAL A 167 15.79 -14.70 -7.85
C VAL A 167 15.50 -13.39 -8.62
N PHE A 168 14.22 -13.08 -8.89
CA PHE A 168 13.84 -11.87 -9.65
C PHE A 168 12.86 -10.99 -8.88
N THR A 169 13.40 -9.96 -8.22
CA THR A 169 12.65 -8.98 -7.42
C THR A 169 11.67 -8.12 -8.24
N PHE A 170 11.88 -8.01 -9.56
CA PHE A 170 11.01 -7.24 -10.45
C PHE A 170 9.77 -8.02 -10.93
N LEU A 171 9.72 -9.35 -10.71
CA LEU A 171 8.59 -10.15 -11.17
C LEU A 171 7.40 -9.95 -10.21
N GLU A 172 6.46 -9.10 -10.62
CA GLU A 172 5.23 -8.83 -9.87
C GLU A 172 4.27 -10.03 -9.91
N GLU A 173 3.59 -10.33 -8.79
CA GLU A 173 2.51 -11.32 -8.74
C GLU A 173 1.38 -10.84 -9.64
N GLY A 174 0.98 -11.66 -10.59
CA GLY A 174 -0.04 -11.26 -11.55
C GLY A 174 0.47 -10.35 -12.65
N GLY A 175 1.80 -10.23 -12.85
CA GLY A 175 2.38 -9.70 -14.09
C GLY A 175 1.76 -10.43 -15.28
N THR A 176 0.81 -9.77 -15.93
CA THR A 176 0.02 -10.42 -16.98
C THR A 176 0.89 -10.63 -18.21
N GLY A 177 1.25 -11.88 -18.47
CA GLY A 177 1.78 -12.27 -19.77
C GLY A 177 0.76 -11.95 -20.86
N VAL A 178 1.22 -11.66 -22.07
CA VAL A 178 0.33 -11.53 -23.22
C VAL A 178 0.02 -12.93 -23.74
N LYS A 179 -1.26 -13.28 -23.76
CA LYS A 179 -1.71 -14.50 -24.44
C LYS A 179 -1.39 -14.39 -25.93
N CYS A 180 -0.61 -15.35 -26.43
CA CYS A 180 -0.27 -15.44 -27.84
C CYS A 180 -0.91 -16.69 -28.45
N GLU A 181 -1.41 -16.55 -29.67
CA GLU A 181 -1.99 -17.66 -30.44
C GLU A 181 -0.90 -18.35 -31.28
N LYS A 182 -1.20 -19.58 -31.76
CA LYS A 182 -0.24 -20.37 -32.57
C LYS A 182 0.11 -19.72 -33.91
N ASP A 183 -0.75 -18.83 -34.41
CA ASP A 183 -0.55 -18.06 -35.64
C ASP A 183 0.31 -16.80 -35.43
N GLY A 184 0.80 -16.56 -34.20
CA GLY A 184 1.64 -15.42 -33.86
C GLY A 184 0.87 -14.16 -33.49
N LYS A 185 -0.48 -14.19 -33.46
CA LYS A 185 -1.26 -13.07 -32.91
C LYS A 185 -0.86 -12.85 -31.45
N GLY A 186 -0.59 -11.60 -31.10
CA GLY A 186 -0.12 -11.18 -29.78
C GLY A 186 1.39 -10.91 -29.70
N LEU A 187 2.22 -11.45 -30.61
CA LEU A 187 3.67 -11.27 -30.56
C LEU A 187 4.11 -9.81 -30.74
N LEU A 188 3.42 -9.04 -31.59
CA LEU A 188 3.71 -7.60 -31.71
C LEU A 188 3.41 -6.84 -30.40
N LYS A 189 2.38 -7.27 -29.66
CA LYS A 189 2.06 -6.69 -28.35
C LYS A 189 3.13 -7.09 -27.32
N VAL A 190 3.60 -8.34 -27.35
CA VAL A 190 4.76 -8.77 -26.54
C VAL A 190 5.96 -7.90 -26.83
N TRP A 191 6.31 -7.69 -28.10
CA TRP A 191 7.46 -6.89 -28.50
C TRP A 191 7.38 -5.46 -27.96
N ARG A 192 6.21 -4.81 -28.08
CA ARG A 192 5.99 -3.48 -27.51
C ARG A 192 6.12 -3.45 -25.98
N LEU A 193 5.69 -4.50 -25.28
CA LEU A 193 5.82 -4.58 -23.82
C LEU A 193 7.25 -4.87 -23.37
N GLN A 194 8.00 -5.66 -24.15
CA GLN A 194 9.43 -5.89 -23.93
C GLN A 194 10.22 -4.60 -24.02
N LEU A 195 9.94 -3.76 -25.04
CA LEU A 195 10.54 -2.43 -25.14
C LEU A 195 10.19 -1.55 -23.92
N GLN A 196 8.96 -1.62 -23.42
CA GLN A 196 8.51 -0.85 -22.24
C GLN A 196 9.14 -1.29 -20.92
N GLN A 197 9.81 -2.45 -20.86
CA GLN A 197 10.58 -2.84 -19.68
C GLN A 197 11.80 -1.94 -19.48
N LEU A 198 12.25 -1.23 -20.52
CA LEU A 198 13.33 -0.28 -20.40
C LEU A 198 12.84 1.00 -19.73
N HIS A 199 13.50 1.39 -18.63
CA HIS A 199 13.14 2.59 -17.89
C HIS A 199 13.08 3.83 -18.81
N ASN A 200 12.04 4.66 -18.63
CA ASN A 200 11.70 5.83 -19.47
C ASN A 200 11.30 5.55 -20.93
N LEU A 201 11.04 4.29 -21.30
CA LEU A 201 10.47 3.95 -22.60
C LEU A 201 8.95 3.74 -22.47
N GLY A 202 8.19 4.80 -22.77
CA GLY A 202 6.73 4.77 -22.68
C GLY A 202 6.04 4.08 -23.88
N PRO A 203 4.72 3.81 -23.78
CA PRO A 203 3.97 3.03 -24.77
C PRO A 203 4.02 3.63 -26.18
N GLU A 204 3.91 4.95 -26.31
CA GLU A 204 4.01 5.66 -27.60
C GLU A 204 5.38 5.48 -28.27
N MET A 205 6.46 5.46 -27.48
CA MET A 205 7.81 5.27 -28.02
C MET A 205 8.02 3.82 -28.46
N ALA A 206 7.53 2.87 -27.66
CA ALA A 206 7.54 1.45 -28.01
C ALA A 206 6.73 1.19 -29.28
N ALA A 207 5.57 1.85 -29.44
CA ALA A 207 4.74 1.73 -30.62
C ALA A 207 5.44 2.31 -31.86
N ALA A 208 6.09 3.48 -31.75
CA ALA A 208 6.84 4.08 -32.85
C ALA A 208 8.04 3.21 -33.28
N ILE A 209 8.81 2.69 -32.32
CA ILE A 209 9.92 1.77 -32.61
C ILE A 209 9.40 0.47 -33.24
N ALA A 210 8.32 -0.10 -32.71
CA ALA A 210 7.73 -1.32 -33.25
C ALA A 210 7.01 -1.12 -34.59
N ALA A 211 6.71 0.11 -35.00
CA ALA A 211 6.18 0.43 -36.32
C ALA A 211 7.29 0.38 -37.37
N GLU A 212 8.48 0.91 -37.05
CA GLU A 212 9.66 0.87 -37.91
C GLU A 212 10.30 -0.53 -37.94
N TYR A 213 10.39 -1.16 -36.76
CA TYR A 213 10.99 -2.48 -36.55
C TYR A 213 9.98 -3.44 -35.89
N PRO A 214 9.16 -4.15 -36.68
CA PRO A 214 8.02 -4.94 -36.17
C PRO A 214 8.41 -6.21 -35.41
N SER A 215 9.70 -6.55 -35.37
CA SER A 215 10.21 -7.68 -34.59
C SER A 215 11.60 -7.39 -34.00
N PRO A 216 12.00 -8.09 -32.92
CA PRO A 216 13.36 -8.05 -32.39
C PRO A 216 14.43 -8.30 -33.47
N LEU A 217 14.16 -9.25 -34.36
CA LEU A 217 15.08 -9.64 -35.43
C LEU A 217 15.25 -8.54 -36.46
N ALA A 218 14.18 -7.86 -36.85
CA ALA A 218 14.26 -6.70 -37.76
C ALA A 218 15.13 -5.57 -37.18
N LEU A 219 15.00 -5.31 -35.87
CA LEU A 219 15.83 -4.32 -35.19
C LEU A 219 17.31 -4.76 -35.13
N MET A 220 17.58 -6.03 -34.84
CA MET A 220 18.94 -6.57 -34.82
C MET A 220 19.61 -6.53 -36.20
N GLN A 221 18.87 -6.85 -37.27
CA GLN A 221 19.37 -6.75 -38.65
C GLN A 221 19.73 -5.31 -39.00
N ALA A 222 18.87 -4.34 -38.67
CA ALA A 222 19.16 -2.93 -38.89
C ALA A 222 20.43 -2.45 -38.16
N TYR A 223 20.72 -3.00 -36.96
CA TYR A 223 21.99 -2.74 -36.28
C TYR A 223 23.19 -3.40 -36.98
N ALA A 224 23.03 -4.63 -37.48
CA ALA A 224 24.09 -5.36 -38.17
C ALA A 224 24.47 -4.74 -39.53
N ASP A 225 23.47 -4.26 -40.27
CA ASP A 225 23.64 -3.65 -41.59
C ASP A 225 24.11 -2.18 -41.52
N TYR A 226 24.22 -1.61 -40.31
CA TYR A 226 24.62 -0.21 -40.15
C TYR A 226 26.10 -0.01 -40.52
N PRO A 227 26.46 0.97 -41.37
CA PRO A 227 27.81 1.09 -41.93
C PRO A 227 28.95 1.19 -40.91
N ASN A 228 28.66 1.75 -39.73
CA ASN A 228 29.63 1.87 -38.64
C ASN A 228 29.09 1.20 -37.37
N PRO A 229 29.58 0.01 -36.98
CA PRO A 229 29.09 -0.70 -35.80
C PRO A 229 29.16 0.10 -34.50
N ALA A 230 30.16 1.00 -34.35
CA ALA A 230 30.28 1.86 -33.17
C ALA A 230 29.15 2.92 -33.07
N GLU A 231 28.47 3.19 -34.19
CA GLU A 231 27.37 4.13 -34.30
C GLU A 231 26.03 3.45 -34.61
N ALA A 232 25.96 2.12 -34.61
CA ALA A 232 24.73 1.37 -34.87
C ALA A 232 23.58 1.79 -33.94
N TRP A 233 23.89 2.27 -32.73
CA TRP A 233 22.89 2.86 -31.84
C TRP A 233 22.09 4.03 -32.46
N LYS A 234 22.53 4.67 -33.54
CA LYS A 234 21.79 5.75 -34.23
C LYS A 234 20.54 5.26 -34.96
N VAL A 235 20.41 3.95 -35.24
CA VAL A 235 19.28 3.33 -35.95
C VAL A 235 17.92 3.71 -35.35
N THR A 236 17.83 3.80 -34.02
CA THR A 236 16.58 4.17 -33.33
C THR A 236 16.52 5.63 -32.87
N GLU A 237 17.57 6.42 -33.03
CA GLU A 237 17.71 7.75 -32.40
C GLU A 237 16.69 8.76 -32.94
N ASN A 238 16.53 8.75 -34.26
CA ASN A 238 15.74 9.74 -34.99
C ASN A 238 14.28 9.32 -35.24
N ILE A 239 13.85 8.18 -34.68
CA ILE A 239 12.46 7.75 -34.77
C ILE A 239 11.57 8.79 -34.11
N VAL A 240 10.59 9.29 -34.88
CA VAL A 240 9.65 10.31 -34.45
C VAL A 240 8.47 9.66 -33.73
N VAL A 241 8.27 10.06 -32.49
CA VAL A 241 7.16 9.66 -31.63
C VAL A 241 6.13 10.78 -31.66
N ARG A 242 4.98 10.50 -32.27
CA ARG A 242 3.84 11.43 -32.32
C ARG A 242 2.98 11.24 -31.08
N ARG A 243 2.62 12.33 -30.42
CA ARG A 243 1.64 12.34 -29.32
C ARG A 243 0.48 13.26 -29.66
N GLY A 244 -0.74 12.77 -29.46
CA GLY A 244 -1.97 13.51 -29.75
C GLY A 244 -2.46 13.32 -31.19
N ALA A 245 -3.55 14.01 -31.54
CA ALA A 245 -4.13 14.01 -32.88
C ALA A 245 -4.55 15.44 -33.26
N GLY A 246 -4.38 15.80 -34.53
CA GLY A 246 -4.76 17.12 -35.06
C GLY A 246 -3.85 18.26 -34.57
N VAL A 247 -4.45 19.41 -34.24
CA VAL A 247 -3.72 20.66 -33.92
C VAL A 247 -2.87 20.56 -32.62
N LEU A 248 -3.10 19.52 -31.80
CA LEU A 248 -2.34 19.24 -30.58
C LEU A 248 -1.23 18.19 -30.78
N GLU A 249 -0.92 17.82 -32.02
CA GLU A 249 0.16 16.87 -32.34
C GLU A 249 1.51 17.45 -31.91
N THR A 250 2.15 16.79 -30.95
CA THR A 250 3.51 17.11 -30.53
C THR A 250 4.43 15.96 -30.94
N GLY A 251 5.52 16.30 -31.63
CA GLY A 251 6.53 15.34 -32.06
C GLY A 251 7.73 15.37 -31.12
N ARG A 252 8.14 14.21 -30.62
CA ARG A 252 9.43 14.05 -29.92
C ARG A 252 10.21 12.89 -30.54
N ARG A 253 11.54 12.93 -30.50
CA ARG A 253 12.37 11.82 -30.97
C ARG A 253 12.68 10.86 -29.82
N VAL A 254 13.11 9.65 -30.16
CA VAL A 254 13.64 8.67 -29.18
C VAL A 254 14.85 9.26 -28.45
N GLY A 255 15.76 9.89 -29.20
CA GLY A 255 16.93 10.58 -28.66
C GLY A 255 18.09 9.64 -28.36
N GLN A 256 19.30 10.22 -28.36
CA GLN A 256 20.57 9.51 -28.29
C GLN A 256 20.67 8.52 -27.11
N GLN A 257 20.33 8.98 -25.89
CA GLN A 257 20.53 8.19 -24.67
C GLN A 257 19.68 6.91 -24.69
N LEU A 258 18.40 7.04 -25.01
CA LEU A 258 17.50 5.89 -25.08
C LEU A 258 17.91 4.93 -26.21
N SER A 259 18.37 5.48 -27.33
CA SER A 259 18.84 4.71 -28.48
C SER A 259 20.07 3.84 -28.15
N ARG A 260 21.04 4.39 -27.40
CA ARG A 260 22.21 3.64 -26.91
C ARG A 260 21.82 2.51 -25.96
N ARG A 261 20.83 2.75 -25.11
CA ARG A 261 20.31 1.75 -24.16
C ARG A 261 19.62 0.60 -24.87
N ILE A 262 18.76 0.89 -25.85
CA ILE A 262 18.10 -0.13 -26.68
C ILE A 262 19.16 -0.95 -27.42
N HIS A 263 20.13 -0.30 -28.07
CA HIS A 263 21.21 -1.01 -28.77
C HIS A 263 21.99 -1.93 -27.82
N THR A 264 22.35 -1.43 -26.62
CA THR A 264 23.07 -2.23 -25.62
C THR A 264 22.24 -3.42 -25.15
N LEU A 265 20.94 -3.23 -24.87
CA LEU A 265 20.03 -4.31 -24.48
C LEU A 265 19.92 -5.41 -25.54
N MET A 266 19.90 -5.03 -26.82
CA MET A 266 19.68 -5.96 -27.93
C MET A 266 20.95 -6.68 -28.40
N THR A 267 22.14 -6.11 -28.14
CA THR A 267 23.41 -6.61 -28.72
C THR A 267 24.43 -7.07 -27.68
N SER A 268 24.31 -6.66 -26.41
CA SER A 268 25.25 -7.07 -25.36
C SER A 268 25.15 -8.57 -25.07
N THR A 269 26.30 -9.23 -25.00
CA THR A 269 26.43 -10.62 -24.52
C THR A 269 26.76 -10.71 -23.02
N ASP A 270 27.13 -9.58 -22.42
CA ASP A 270 27.45 -9.45 -21.00
C ASP A 270 26.16 -9.18 -20.19
N PRO A 271 25.74 -10.09 -19.30
CA PRO A 271 24.54 -9.92 -18.48
C PRO A 271 24.69 -8.86 -17.38
N ASP A 272 25.90 -8.53 -16.95
CA ASP A 272 26.17 -7.56 -15.88
C ASP A 272 26.39 -6.13 -16.41
N LYS A 273 26.34 -5.96 -17.74
CA LYS A 273 26.54 -4.67 -18.38
C LYS A 273 25.42 -3.70 -18.02
N LEU A 274 25.80 -2.61 -17.36
CA LEU A 274 24.86 -1.55 -17.01
C LEU A 274 24.33 -0.83 -18.25
N VAL A 275 23.01 -0.86 -18.42
CA VAL A 275 22.28 -0.14 -19.47
C VAL A 275 22.02 1.31 -19.02
N LYS A 276 23.05 2.15 -19.13
CA LYS A 276 23.04 3.58 -18.75
C LYS A 276 22.40 4.47 -19.81
#